data_AF-A0A0J1G0L6-F1
#
_entry.id   AF-A0A0J1G0L6-F1
#
_cell.length_a   1.000
_cell.length_b   1.000
_cell.length_c   1.000
_cell.angle_alpha   90.00
_cell.angle_beta   90.00
_cell.angle_gamma   90.00
#
_symmetry.space_group_name_H-M   'P 1'
#
loop_
_entity.id
_entity.type
_entity.pdbx_description
1 polymer ?
#
loop_
_entity_poly.entity_id
_entity_poly.type
_entity_poly.pdbx_seq_one_letter_code
_entity_poly.pdbx_strand_id
1 'polypeptide(L)'
;MKDEKEQLKVFDKQGVYLPMKKIGKNNPKAEQMQSDNQLRQDWNQTVDRALLGGVPETQIMNIKQMEISEKVKTLVRKEGKCPQLFANVLKGAITILQILIFKVLNAVNSSKTIDEKSAYLPYEQKKNKEIPSVPPAKSELANNFPRLQVIFEKLNNQNIAIHKKEQVLVEANRELGSVKGIFKGKQRKVLQENIGELTTQIASMKQCLSNGVRDYGYKNTKAFLADYNAAKADYDSYQKSIKKWENSTEKSKEPVSVMETLKKYKQRIKATDNKKNQVRTRSKDRGER
;
A
#
# COMPACT_ATOMS: atom_id res chain seq x y z
N MET A 1 22.48 -11.70 39.13
CA MET A 1 21.52 -10.79 38.45
C MET A 1 20.90 -11.58 37.30
N LYS A 2 19.59 -11.50 37.04
CA LYS A 2 18.99 -12.23 35.91
C LYS A 2 19.23 -11.48 34.61
N ASP A 3 19.62 -12.20 33.58
CA ASP A 3 20.03 -11.64 32.29
C ASP A 3 18.82 -10.98 31.60
N GLU A 4 18.93 -9.71 31.21
CA GLU A 4 17.82 -8.99 30.55
C GLU A 4 17.46 -9.61 29.19
N LYS A 5 18.39 -10.39 28.61
CA LYS A 5 18.19 -11.16 27.37
C LYS A 5 17.31 -12.40 27.55
N GLU A 6 17.14 -12.90 28.78
CA GLU A 6 16.19 -13.98 29.09
C GLU A 6 14.75 -13.48 29.33
N GLN A 7 14.54 -12.17 29.40
CA GLN A 7 13.17 -11.65 29.36
C GLN A 7 12.58 -11.95 27.99
N LEU A 8 11.61 -12.87 27.97
CA LEU A 8 10.73 -13.10 26.82
C LEU A 8 10.35 -11.73 26.22
N LYS A 9 10.67 -11.50 24.94
CA LYS A 9 10.24 -10.31 24.18
C LYS A 9 8.73 -10.39 23.92
N VAL A 10 7.92 -10.37 24.98
CA VAL A 10 6.52 -10.84 24.94
C VAL A 10 5.72 -10.00 23.94
N PHE A 11 5.69 -8.67 24.06
CA PHE A 11 5.17 -7.76 23.04
C PHE A 11 5.81 -6.36 23.11
N ASP A 12 5.90 -5.72 21.95
CA ASP A 12 6.19 -4.29 21.83
C ASP A 12 5.03 -3.47 22.42
N LYS A 13 5.28 -2.76 23.53
CA LYS A 13 4.26 -1.94 24.20
C LYS A 13 3.91 -0.70 23.35
N GLN A 14 4.86 -0.21 22.56
CA GLN A 14 4.81 0.95 21.68
C GLN A 14 4.33 0.61 20.25
N GLY A 15 4.06 -0.67 19.94
CA GLY A 15 3.51 -1.09 18.65
C GLY A 15 1.99 -0.99 18.58
N VAL A 16 1.41 -0.99 17.38
CA VAL A 16 -0.04 -0.85 17.15
C VAL A 16 -0.93 -1.98 17.69
N TYR A 17 -0.36 -3.18 17.87
CA TYR A 17 -1.10 -4.36 18.29
C TYR A 17 -1.36 -4.38 19.81
N LEU A 18 -2.40 -5.11 20.22
CA LEU A 18 -2.67 -5.45 21.61
C LEU A 18 -2.15 -6.85 21.95
N PRO A 19 -1.48 -7.03 23.10
CA PRO A 19 -1.02 -8.34 23.56
C PRO A 19 -2.20 -9.19 24.02
N MET A 20 -2.24 -10.46 23.63
CA MET A 20 -3.22 -11.44 24.16
C MET A 20 -2.81 -11.90 25.56
N LYS A 21 -3.78 -12.19 26.42
CA LYS A 21 -3.57 -12.74 27.76
C LYS A 21 -3.44 -14.27 27.68
N LYS A 22 -2.39 -14.84 28.29
CA LYS A 22 -2.26 -16.30 28.44
C LYS A 22 -3.33 -16.81 29.41
N ILE A 23 -4.03 -17.87 29.04
CA ILE A 23 -5.06 -18.52 29.88
C ILE A 23 -4.47 -19.82 30.44
N GLY A 24 -4.49 -19.99 31.76
CA GLY A 24 -4.05 -21.21 32.42
C GLY A 24 -5.13 -22.30 32.38
N LYS A 25 -4.69 -23.57 32.35
CA LYS A 25 -5.57 -24.74 32.54
C LYS A 25 -6.25 -24.58 33.92
N ASN A 26 -7.58 -24.66 33.96
CA ASN A 26 -8.43 -24.50 35.15
C ASN A 26 -8.50 -23.08 35.77
N ASN A 27 -8.30 -22.01 34.99
CA ASN A 27 -8.52 -20.64 35.49
C ASN A 27 -10.03 -20.35 35.68
N PRO A 28 -10.51 -19.96 36.88
CA PRO A 28 -11.93 -19.63 37.12
C PRO A 28 -12.42 -18.39 36.36
N LYS A 29 -11.52 -17.59 35.75
CA LYS A 29 -11.84 -16.46 34.88
C LYS A 29 -11.52 -16.74 33.40
N ALA A 30 -11.43 -18.02 33.00
CA ALA A 30 -11.08 -18.41 31.63
C ALA A 30 -12.00 -17.79 30.57
N GLU A 31 -13.32 -17.93 30.72
CA GLU A 31 -14.32 -17.39 29.77
C GLU A 31 -14.19 -15.86 29.64
N GLN A 32 -14.09 -15.16 30.77
CA GLN A 32 -13.91 -13.71 30.81
C GLN A 32 -12.61 -13.27 30.10
N MET A 33 -11.55 -14.09 30.17
CA MET A 33 -10.28 -13.86 29.46
C MET A 33 -10.34 -14.26 27.98
N GLN A 34 -11.17 -15.23 27.60
CA GLN A 34 -11.45 -15.55 26.21
C GLN A 34 -12.20 -14.39 25.53
N SER A 35 -13.24 -13.85 26.16
CA SER A 35 -13.95 -12.66 25.64
C SER A 35 -13.05 -11.41 25.53
N ASP A 36 -12.17 -11.19 26.50
CA ASP A 36 -11.17 -10.11 26.47
C ASP A 36 -10.13 -10.31 25.35
N ASN A 37 -9.69 -11.55 25.11
CA ASN A 37 -8.80 -11.90 24.01
C ASN A 37 -9.48 -11.78 22.65
N GLN A 38 -10.77 -12.10 22.54
CA GLN A 38 -11.53 -11.91 21.29
C GLN A 38 -11.54 -10.44 20.90
N LEU A 39 -11.85 -9.52 21.82
CA LEU A 39 -11.82 -8.08 21.53
C LEU A 39 -10.41 -7.56 21.18
N ARG A 40 -9.35 -8.15 21.77
CA ARG A 40 -7.96 -7.85 21.39
C ARG A 40 -7.62 -8.37 19.99
N GLN A 41 -8.16 -9.53 19.61
CA GLN A 41 -8.03 -10.10 18.27
C GLN A 41 -8.79 -9.25 17.25
N ASP A 42 -10.01 -8.82 17.56
CA ASP A 42 -10.82 -7.93 16.72
C ASP A 42 -10.11 -6.58 16.48
N TRP A 43 -9.49 -6.00 17.52
CA TRP A 43 -8.61 -4.85 17.38
C TRP A 43 -7.42 -5.16 16.47
N ASN A 44 -6.69 -6.26 16.69
CA ASN A 44 -5.52 -6.62 15.89
C ASN A 44 -5.87 -6.86 14.40
N GLN A 45 -7.00 -7.50 14.10
CA GLN A 45 -7.52 -7.65 12.73
C GLN A 45 -7.91 -6.31 12.11
N THR A 46 -8.47 -5.39 12.91
CA THR A 46 -8.80 -4.03 12.45
C THR A 46 -7.52 -3.22 12.18
N VAL A 47 -6.47 -3.39 12.97
CA VAL A 47 -5.12 -2.84 12.71
C VAL A 47 -4.53 -3.39 11.41
N ASP A 48 -4.59 -4.71 11.18
CA ASP A 48 -4.10 -5.32 9.93
C ASP A 48 -4.80 -4.71 8.70
N ARG A 49 -6.11 -4.49 8.79
CA ARG A 49 -6.90 -3.82 7.74
C ARG A 49 -6.56 -2.34 7.57
N ALA A 50 -6.30 -1.62 8.65
CA ALA A 50 -5.88 -0.23 8.60
C ALA A 50 -4.53 -0.08 7.88
N LEU A 51 -3.55 -0.91 8.26
CA LEU A 51 -2.23 -0.93 7.64
C LEU A 51 -2.30 -1.27 6.14
N LEU A 52 -3.03 -2.31 5.74
CA LEU A 52 -3.24 -2.63 4.32
C LEU A 52 -4.03 -1.57 3.56
N GLY A 53 -4.94 -0.87 4.25
CA GLY A 53 -5.71 0.24 3.69
C GLY A 53 -4.92 1.56 3.57
N GLY A 54 -3.64 1.59 3.95
CA GLY A 54 -2.80 2.78 3.87
C GLY A 54 -2.98 3.78 5.02
N VAL A 55 -3.64 3.39 6.12
CA VAL A 55 -3.74 4.23 7.32
C VAL A 55 -2.35 4.33 7.98
N PRO A 56 -1.80 5.54 8.22
CA PRO A 56 -0.48 5.69 8.83
C PRO A 56 -0.40 5.08 10.23
N GLU A 57 0.71 4.38 10.53
CA GLU A 57 0.90 3.72 11.84
C GLU A 57 0.77 4.71 13.01
N THR A 58 1.23 5.94 12.83
CA THR A 58 1.12 7.04 13.81
C THR A 58 -0.32 7.36 14.19
N GLN A 59 -1.27 7.28 13.26
CA GLN A 59 -2.70 7.50 13.53
C GLN A 59 -3.30 6.33 14.32
N ILE A 60 -2.96 5.09 13.93
CA ILE A 60 -3.38 3.88 14.64
C ILE A 60 -2.85 3.89 16.08
N MET A 61 -1.59 4.29 16.27
CA MET A 61 -0.97 4.47 17.58
C MET A 61 -1.63 5.55 18.42
N ASN A 62 -2.00 6.69 17.82
CA ASN A 62 -2.73 7.75 18.50
C ASN A 62 -4.10 7.25 19.00
N ILE A 63 -4.87 6.56 18.15
CA ILE A 63 -6.14 5.93 18.55
C ILE A 63 -5.90 4.92 19.68
N LYS A 64 -4.90 4.03 19.58
CA LYS A 64 -4.56 3.09 20.67
C LYS A 64 -4.27 3.83 21.98
N GLN A 65 -3.55 4.94 21.94
CA GLN A 65 -3.20 5.69 23.15
C GLN A 65 -4.41 6.42 23.75
N MET A 66 -5.11 7.22 22.95
CA MET A 66 -6.22 8.07 23.40
C MET A 66 -7.47 7.25 23.73
N GLU A 67 -7.86 6.34 22.83
CA GLU A 67 -9.11 5.61 22.94
C GLU A 67 -9.01 4.36 23.81
N ILE A 68 -7.82 3.77 23.98
CA ILE A 68 -7.65 2.58 24.84
C ILE A 68 -6.81 2.91 26.08
N SER A 69 -5.54 3.29 25.93
CA SER A 69 -4.62 3.41 27.07
C SER A 69 -5.09 4.43 28.11
N GLU A 70 -5.40 5.67 27.70
CA GLU A 70 -5.80 6.74 28.62
C GLU A 70 -7.23 6.58 29.13
N LYS A 71 -8.18 6.09 28.32
CA LYS A 71 -9.54 5.77 28.78
C LYS A 71 -9.56 4.66 29.82
N VAL A 72 -8.85 3.54 29.58
CA VAL A 72 -8.74 2.45 30.56
C VAL A 72 -8.05 2.91 31.85
N LYS A 73 -6.96 3.67 31.74
CA LYS A 73 -6.25 4.25 32.90
C LYS A 73 -7.14 5.19 33.72
N THR A 74 -8.00 5.98 33.07
CA THR A 74 -8.96 6.87 33.73
C THR A 74 -10.08 6.08 34.42
N LEU A 75 -10.66 5.08 33.75
CA LEU A 75 -11.70 4.22 34.32
C LEU A 75 -11.18 3.42 35.51
N VAL A 76 -9.99 2.81 35.42
CA VAL A 76 -9.38 2.04 36.52
C VAL A 76 -9.09 2.93 37.74
N ARG A 77 -8.83 4.22 37.56
CA ARG A 77 -8.68 5.20 38.66
C ARG A 77 -10.01 5.59 39.32
N LYS A 78 -11.12 5.62 38.57
CA LYS A 78 -12.44 6.06 39.06
C LYS A 78 -13.30 4.92 39.61
N GLU A 79 -13.35 3.80 38.89
CA GLU A 79 -14.31 2.70 39.09
C GLU A 79 -13.61 1.36 39.35
N GLY A 80 -12.27 1.35 39.41
CA GLY A 80 -11.48 0.14 39.59
C GLY A 80 -11.46 -0.79 38.37
N LYS A 81 -11.10 -2.06 38.58
CA LYS A 81 -10.89 -3.03 37.48
C LYS A 81 -12.20 -3.74 37.09
N CYS A 82 -13.07 -3.07 36.33
CA CYS A 82 -14.27 -3.68 35.77
C CYS A 82 -14.04 -4.23 34.34
N PRO A 83 -14.25 -5.54 34.08
CA PRO A 83 -14.08 -6.15 32.75
C PRO A 83 -15.03 -5.59 31.68
N GLN A 84 -16.27 -5.28 32.06
CA GLN A 84 -17.29 -4.77 31.13
C GLN A 84 -16.94 -3.37 30.60
N LEU A 85 -16.40 -2.50 31.47
CA LEU A 85 -15.92 -1.18 31.07
C LEU A 85 -14.75 -1.30 30.08
N PHE A 86 -13.80 -2.20 30.33
CA PHE A 86 -12.71 -2.48 29.40
C PHE A 86 -13.22 -2.98 28.04
N ALA A 87 -14.22 -3.87 28.04
CA ALA A 87 -14.84 -4.36 26.81
C ALA A 87 -15.53 -3.24 26.02
N ASN A 88 -16.23 -2.32 26.69
CA ASN A 88 -16.86 -1.16 26.06
C ASN A 88 -15.84 -0.20 25.46
N VAL A 89 -14.72 0.04 26.15
CA VAL A 89 -13.62 0.86 25.62
C VAL A 89 -13.00 0.23 24.37
N LEU A 90 -12.70 -1.07 24.37
CA LEU A 90 -12.17 -1.74 23.17
C LEU A 90 -13.15 -1.68 22.00
N LYS A 91 -14.44 -1.95 22.22
CA LYS A 91 -15.48 -1.83 21.19
C LYS A 91 -15.51 -0.41 20.59
N GLY A 92 -15.50 0.62 21.43
CA GLY A 92 -15.45 2.02 20.98
C GLY A 92 -14.22 2.35 20.13
N ALA A 93 -13.03 1.93 20.58
CA ALA A 93 -11.78 2.13 19.84
C ALA A 93 -11.76 1.39 18.50
N ILE A 94 -12.26 0.15 18.46
CA ILE A 94 -12.43 -0.63 17.21
C ILE A 94 -13.34 0.13 16.23
N THR A 95 -14.51 0.61 16.68
CA THR A 95 -15.43 1.39 15.85
C THR A 95 -14.78 2.67 15.31
N ILE A 96 -14.01 3.39 16.13
CA ILE A 96 -13.30 4.61 15.69
C ILE A 96 -12.26 4.28 14.61
N LEU A 97 -11.49 3.20 14.79
CA LEU A 97 -10.53 2.74 13.78
C LEU A 97 -11.23 2.26 12.50
N GLN A 98 -12.37 1.56 12.60
CA GLN A 98 -13.19 1.18 11.44
C GLN A 98 -13.71 2.41 10.67
N ILE A 99 -14.15 3.47 11.36
CA ILE A 99 -14.58 4.73 10.71
C ILE A 99 -13.40 5.38 9.96
N LEU A 100 -12.19 5.35 10.53
CA LEU A 100 -10.99 5.86 9.84
C LEU A 100 -10.64 5.03 8.60
N ILE A 101 -10.66 3.69 8.71
CA ILE A 101 -10.49 2.79 7.56
C ILE A 101 -11.51 3.10 6.47
N PHE A 102 -12.79 3.27 6.85
CA PHE A 102 -13.88 3.51 5.92
C PHE A 102 -13.68 4.83 5.14
N LYS A 103 -13.24 5.90 5.83
CA LYS A 103 -12.89 7.18 5.20
C LYS A 103 -11.74 7.03 4.20
N VAL A 104 -10.65 6.38 4.59
CA VAL A 104 -9.46 6.21 3.74
C VAL A 104 -9.76 5.32 2.52
N LEU A 105 -10.41 4.17 2.70
CA LEU A 105 -10.75 3.27 1.61
C LEU A 105 -11.78 3.87 0.64
N ASN A 106 -12.73 4.67 1.13
CA ASN A 106 -13.64 5.42 0.24
C ASN A 106 -12.89 6.46 -0.59
N ALA A 107 -11.99 7.25 0.00
CA ALA A 107 -11.19 8.24 -0.72
C ALA A 107 -10.33 7.58 -1.82
N VAL A 108 -9.69 6.45 -1.52
CA VAL A 108 -8.91 5.65 -2.50
C VAL A 108 -9.79 5.08 -3.61
N ASN A 109 -11.03 4.69 -3.33
CA ASN A 109 -11.94 4.21 -4.36
C ASN A 109 -12.46 5.35 -5.25
N SER A 110 -12.65 6.56 -4.70
CA SER A 110 -13.03 7.76 -5.46
C SER A 110 -11.89 8.34 -6.31
N SER A 111 -10.62 8.14 -5.94
CA SER A 111 -9.48 8.53 -6.79
C SER A 111 -9.22 7.54 -7.92
N LYS A 112 -9.45 6.23 -7.68
CA LYS A 112 -9.32 5.17 -8.70
C LYS A 112 -10.25 5.35 -9.92
N THR A 113 -11.30 6.15 -9.84
CA THR A 113 -12.17 6.49 -10.98
C THR A 113 -11.67 7.68 -11.82
N ILE A 114 -10.51 8.26 -11.48
CA ILE A 114 -9.95 9.47 -12.14
C ILE A 114 -8.57 9.17 -12.78
N ASP A 115 -7.79 8.26 -12.21
CA ASP A 115 -6.37 8.04 -12.58
C ASP A 115 -6.13 7.01 -13.70
N GLU A 116 -6.81 7.15 -14.85
CA GLU A 116 -6.38 6.51 -16.12
C GLU A 116 -5.70 7.50 -17.10
N LYS A 117 -5.67 8.80 -16.76
CA LYS A 117 -4.93 9.84 -17.51
C LYS A 117 -4.26 10.87 -16.59
N SER A 118 -3.06 10.54 -16.11
CA SER A 118 -2.06 11.57 -15.79
C SER A 118 -0.63 11.04 -15.91
N ALA A 119 -0.11 11.06 -17.13
CA ALA A 119 1.31 10.94 -17.38
C ALA A 119 1.89 12.35 -17.61
N TYR A 120 2.51 12.96 -16.58
CA TYR A 120 3.50 14.02 -16.77
C TYR A 120 4.38 14.18 -15.51
N LEU A 121 5.71 14.18 -15.71
CA LEU A 121 6.72 14.53 -14.69
C LEU A 121 7.52 15.76 -15.19
N PRO A 122 7.77 16.79 -14.36
CA PRO A 122 8.67 17.92 -14.70
C PRO A 122 10.18 17.59 -14.65
N TYR A 123 11.00 18.43 -15.32
CA TYR A 123 12.49 18.35 -15.50
C TYR A 123 13.20 19.67 -15.09
N GLU A 124 14.53 19.84 -14.98
CA GLU A 124 15.66 18.88 -15.02
C GLU A 124 16.06 18.42 -13.58
N GLN A 125 17.14 18.80 -12.87
CA GLN A 125 18.37 19.59 -13.11
C GLN A 125 19.67 18.77 -12.97
N LYS A 126 20.71 19.25 -13.66
CA LYS A 126 21.99 18.56 -13.93
C LYS A 126 22.93 18.46 -12.73
N LYS A 127 23.60 17.31 -12.59
CA LYS A 127 25.00 17.22 -12.12
C LYS A 127 25.74 16.14 -12.91
N ASN A 128 26.83 16.52 -13.57
CA ASN A 128 27.78 15.56 -14.14
C ASN A 128 28.41 14.74 -13.01
N LYS A 129 28.28 13.42 -13.10
CA LYS A 129 29.13 12.41 -12.48
C LYS A 129 29.37 11.35 -13.54
N GLU A 130 30.53 10.69 -13.46
CA GLU A 130 30.97 9.68 -14.41
C GLU A 130 29.88 8.65 -14.69
N ILE A 131 29.67 8.36 -15.98
CA ILE A 131 28.63 7.45 -16.45
C ILE A 131 29.18 6.03 -16.37
N PRO A 132 28.58 5.11 -15.59
CA PRO A 132 29.00 3.72 -15.58
C PRO A 132 28.76 3.09 -16.96
N SER A 133 29.79 2.46 -17.53
CA SER A 133 29.69 1.77 -18.83
C SER A 133 28.81 0.52 -18.78
N VAL A 134 28.45 0.04 -17.59
CA VAL A 134 27.66 -1.17 -17.33
C VAL A 134 26.29 -0.76 -16.77
N PRO A 135 25.18 -1.40 -17.17
CA PRO A 135 23.87 -1.12 -16.59
C PRO A 135 23.86 -1.38 -15.06
N PRO A 136 23.11 -0.58 -14.28
CA PRO A 136 22.95 -0.80 -12.85
C PRO A 136 22.55 -2.24 -12.51
N ALA A 137 23.25 -2.86 -11.55
CA ALA A 137 22.88 -4.17 -11.03
C ALA A 137 21.64 -4.06 -10.13
N LYS A 138 20.75 -5.07 -10.19
CA LYS A 138 19.57 -5.17 -9.33
C LYS A 138 19.94 -5.89 -8.02
N SER A 139 19.62 -5.30 -6.87
CA SER A 139 19.86 -5.92 -5.56
C SER A 139 18.97 -7.16 -5.35
N GLU A 140 19.34 -8.03 -4.41
CA GLU A 140 18.47 -9.14 -3.94
C GLU A 140 17.12 -8.64 -3.40
N LEU A 141 17.12 -7.49 -2.72
CA LEU A 141 15.94 -6.90 -2.11
C LEU A 141 14.99 -6.31 -3.18
N ALA A 142 15.51 -5.70 -4.24
CA ALA A 142 14.74 -5.33 -5.43
C ALA A 142 14.32 -6.55 -6.29
N ASN A 143 15.08 -7.65 -6.29
CA ASN A 143 14.67 -8.92 -6.91
C ASN A 143 13.45 -9.54 -6.21
N ASN A 144 13.31 -9.36 -4.90
CA ASN A 144 12.18 -9.88 -4.13
C ASN A 144 10.88 -9.06 -4.29
N PHE A 145 10.97 -7.80 -4.74
CA PHE A 145 9.80 -6.91 -4.84
C PHE A 145 8.62 -7.48 -5.66
N PRO A 146 8.79 -8.06 -6.87
CA PRO A 146 7.65 -8.60 -7.63
C PRO A 146 6.87 -9.71 -6.89
N ARG A 147 7.56 -10.56 -6.11
CA ARG A 147 6.91 -11.58 -5.28
C ARG A 147 6.10 -10.95 -4.15
N LEU A 148 6.66 -9.93 -3.48
CA LEU A 148 5.98 -9.22 -2.40
C LEU A 148 4.80 -8.39 -2.92
N GLN A 149 4.89 -7.82 -4.13
CA GLN A 149 3.82 -7.12 -4.83
C GLN A 149 2.58 -8.01 -5.03
N VAL A 150 2.76 -9.23 -5.55
CA VAL A 150 1.64 -10.19 -5.75
C VAL A 150 0.96 -10.54 -4.41
N ILE A 151 1.72 -10.69 -3.33
CA ILE A 151 1.17 -10.93 -1.99
C ILE A 151 0.40 -9.70 -1.49
N PHE A 152 0.96 -8.50 -1.64
CA PHE A 152 0.32 -7.24 -1.25
C PHE A 152 -0.99 -7.03 -2.00
N GLU A 153 -1.02 -7.24 -3.32
CA GLU A 153 -2.22 -7.11 -4.15
C GLU A 153 -3.31 -8.09 -3.72
N LYS A 154 -2.96 -9.37 -3.44
CA LYS A 154 -3.91 -10.36 -2.94
C LYS A 154 -4.54 -9.93 -1.61
N LEU A 155 -3.73 -9.46 -0.66
CA LEU A 155 -4.21 -9.00 0.66
C LEU A 155 -5.04 -7.70 0.54
N ASN A 156 -4.63 -6.76 -0.31
CA ASN A 156 -5.34 -5.51 -0.55
C ASN A 156 -6.70 -5.75 -1.23
N ASN A 157 -6.75 -6.65 -2.23
CA ASN A 157 -7.99 -7.05 -2.88
C ASN A 157 -8.96 -7.72 -1.90
N GLN A 158 -8.46 -8.57 -0.99
CA GLN A 158 -9.26 -9.10 0.12
C GLN A 158 -9.76 -7.99 1.05
N ASN A 159 -8.93 -7.01 1.42
CA ASN A 159 -9.32 -5.88 2.28
C ASN A 159 -10.41 -5.00 1.63
N ILE A 160 -10.30 -4.75 0.32
CA ILE A 160 -11.32 -4.06 -0.50
C ILE A 160 -12.63 -4.87 -0.54
N ALA A 161 -12.56 -6.19 -0.69
CA ALA A 161 -13.75 -7.05 -0.66
C ALA A 161 -14.45 -7.05 0.72
N ILE A 162 -13.68 -7.03 1.82
CA ILE A 162 -14.23 -6.84 3.18
C ILE A 162 -14.92 -5.48 3.28
N HIS A 163 -14.27 -4.41 2.82
CA HIS A 163 -14.84 -3.05 2.86
C HIS A 163 -16.16 -2.94 2.09
N LYS A 164 -16.25 -3.54 0.89
CA LYS A 164 -17.51 -3.62 0.13
C LYS A 164 -18.62 -4.35 0.89
N LYS A 165 -18.33 -5.47 1.57
CA LYS A 165 -19.31 -6.15 2.42
C LYS A 165 -19.68 -5.33 3.67
N GLU A 166 -18.74 -4.60 4.27
CA GLU A 166 -19.04 -3.68 5.37
C GLU A 166 -19.94 -2.51 4.94
N GLN A 167 -19.78 -1.99 3.72
CA GLN A 167 -20.71 -1.01 3.14
C GLN A 167 -22.13 -1.62 3.06
N VAL A 168 -22.29 -2.80 2.46
CA VAL A 168 -23.60 -3.50 2.38
C VAL A 168 -24.18 -3.77 3.78
N LEU A 169 -23.36 -4.14 4.76
CA LEU A 169 -23.79 -4.35 6.14
C LEU A 169 -24.33 -3.05 6.77
N VAL A 170 -23.67 -1.90 6.55
CA VAL A 170 -24.15 -0.60 7.02
C VAL A 170 -25.49 -0.24 6.38
N GLU A 171 -25.65 -0.50 5.08
CA GLU A 171 -26.91 -0.24 4.37
C GLU A 171 -28.06 -1.14 4.83
N ALA A 172 -27.80 -2.43 5.05
CA ALA A 172 -28.78 -3.37 5.57
C ALA A 172 -29.23 -2.99 7.00
N ASN A 173 -28.31 -2.56 7.87
CA ASN A 173 -28.66 -2.05 9.20
C ASN A 173 -29.47 -0.74 9.13
N ARG A 174 -29.15 0.16 8.19
CA ARG A 174 -29.94 1.37 7.91
C ARG A 174 -31.36 1.03 7.46
N GLU A 175 -31.52 0.04 6.56
CA GLU A 175 -32.86 -0.44 6.15
C GLU A 175 -33.60 -1.06 7.33
N LEU A 176 -32.97 -1.94 8.11
CA LEU A 176 -33.59 -2.57 9.28
C LEU A 176 -34.16 -1.53 10.26
N GLY A 177 -33.43 -0.43 10.49
CA GLY A 177 -33.88 0.70 11.31
C GLY A 177 -35.02 1.55 10.70
N SER A 178 -35.19 1.53 9.38
CA SER A 178 -36.30 2.22 8.70
C SER A 178 -37.58 1.37 8.59
N VAL A 179 -37.48 0.03 8.73
CA VAL A 179 -38.61 -0.91 8.70
C VAL A 179 -39.49 -0.81 9.96
N LYS A 180 -40.37 0.19 9.97
CA LYS A 180 -41.37 0.48 11.01
C LYS A 180 -42.74 -0.11 10.69
N GLY A 181 -43.59 -0.25 11.70
CA GLY A 181 -44.95 -0.80 11.60
C GLY A 181 -45.06 -2.29 11.95
N ILE A 182 -46.27 -2.71 12.32
CA ILE A 182 -46.58 -4.06 12.84
C ILE A 182 -46.58 -5.10 11.71
N PHE A 183 -47.15 -4.77 10.55
CA PHE A 183 -47.24 -5.65 9.38
C PHE A 183 -45.91 -5.94 8.67
N LYS A 184 -44.80 -5.32 9.09
CA LYS A 184 -43.48 -5.47 8.47
C LYS A 184 -42.60 -6.57 9.10
N GLY A 185 -43.16 -7.40 9.98
CA GLY A 185 -42.42 -8.47 10.69
C GLY A 185 -41.61 -9.40 9.78
N LYS A 186 -42.17 -9.85 8.65
CA LYS A 186 -41.47 -10.73 7.70
C LYS A 186 -40.25 -10.06 7.05
N GLN A 187 -40.37 -8.80 6.61
CA GLN A 187 -39.24 -8.04 6.06
C GLN A 187 -38.14 -7.82 7.11
N ARG A 188 -38.54 -7.49 8.35
CA ARG A 188 -37.59 -7.31 9.47
C ARG A 188 -36.80 -8.58 9.76
N LYS A 189 -37.46 -9.75 9.79
CA LYS A 189 -36.80 -11.05 10.02
C LYS A 189 -35.77 -11.37 8.92
N VAL A 190 -36.14 -11.23 7.65
CA VAL A 190 -35.22 -11.48 6.51
C VAL A 190 -34.01 -10.55 6.55
N LEU A 191 -34.19 -9.27 6.90
CA LEU A 191 -33.08 -8.33 7.07
C LEU A 191 -32.16 -8.73 8.24
N GLN A 192 -32.71 -9.20 9.36
CA GLN A 192 -31.92 -9.69 10.50
C GLN A 192 -31.09 -10.94 10.15
N GLU A 193 -31.68 -11.88 9.40
CA GLU A 193 -30.99 -13.08 8.91
C GLU A 193 -29.83 -12.69 7.97
N ASN A 194 -30.09 -11.84 6.96
CA ASN A 194 -29.07 -11.32 6.05
C ASN A 194 -27.94 -10.56 6.77
N ILE A 195 -28.25 -9.76 7.79
CA ILE A 195 -27.27 -9.05 8.62
C ILE A 195 -26.39 -10.04 9.41
N GLY A 196 -26.98 -11.10 9.95
CA GLY A 196 -26.26 -12.17 10.66
C GLY A 196 -25.28 -12.92 9.75
N GLU A 197 -25.72 -13.29 8.54
CA GLU A 197 -24.87 -13.91 7.53
C GLU A 197 -23.73 -13.00 7.09
N LEU A 198 -24.02 -11.74 6.73
CA LEU A 198 -23.02 -10.75 6.33
C LEU A 198 -21.98 -10.53 7.44
N THR A 199 -22.42 -10.40 8.69
CA THR A 199 -21.52 -10.24 9.85
C THR A 199 -20.58 -11.44 10.00
N THR A 200 -21.11 -12.66 9.87
CA THR A 200 -20.33 -13.90 9.95
C THR A 200 -19.31 -14.01 8.81
N GLN A 201 -19.73 -13.70 7.57
CA GLN A 201 -18.84 -13.69 6.41
C GLN A 201 -17.71 -12.65 6.57
N ILE A 202 -18.03 -11.44 7.04
CA ILE A 202 -17.04 -10.37 7.28
C ILE A 202 -16.02 -10.80 8.34
N ALA A 203 -16.47 -11.43 9.44
CA ALA A 203 -15.58 -11.92 10.50
C ALA A 203 -14.63 -13.00 9.97
N SER A 204 -15.15 -13.98 9.21
CA SER A 204 -14.33 -15.02 8.55
C SER A 204 -13.30 -14.43 7.58
N MET A 205 -13.69 -13.45 6.75
CA MET A 205 -12.77 -12.78 5.84
C MET A 205 -11.68 -11.97 6.57
N LYS A 206 -12.01 -11.30 7.68
CA LYS A 206 -11.03 -10.60 8.53
C LYS A 206 -10.02 -11.57 9.15
N GLN A 207 -10.48 -12.73 9.62
CA GLN A 207 -9.61 -13.78 10.14
C GLN A 207 -8.70 -14.37 9.05
N CYS A 208 -9.26 -14.65 7.88
CA CYS A 208 -8.51 -15.13 6.71
C CYS A 208 -7.40 -14.14 6.30
N LEU A 209 -7.72 -12.84 6.22
CA LEU A 209 -6.74 -11.78 5.91
C LEU A 209 -5.57 -11.73 6.93
N SER A 210 -5.89 -11.76 8.22
CA SER A 210 -4.88 -11.71 9.30
C SER A 210 -4.04 -13.00 9.41
N ASN A 211 -4.59 -14.14 8.96
CA ASN A 211 -3.83 -15.38 8.82
C ASN A 211 -2.97 -15.40 7.55
N GLY A 212 -3.44 -14.84 6.44
CA GLY A 212 -2.81 -14.96 5.12
C GLY A 212 -1.37 -14.46 5.05
N VAL A 213 -0.97 -13.48 5.88
CA VAL A 213 0.44 -13.04 5.99
C VAL A 213 1.34 -14.11 6.62
N ARG A 214 0.81 -14.96 7.50
CA ARG A 214 1.54 -16.05 8.16
C ARG A 214 1.85 -17.19 7.21
N ASP A 215 0.96 -17.45 6.25
CA ASP A 215 1.18 -18.44 5.18
C ASP A 215 2.41 -18.07 4.31
N TYR A 216 2.79 -16.79 4.27
CA TYR A 216 3.99 -16.28 3.62
C TYR A 216 5.19 -16.11 4.57
N GLY A 217 5.12 -16.61 5.80
CA GLY A 217 6.20 -16.56 6.80
C GLY A 217 6.20 -15.32 7.70
N TYR A 218 5.26 -14.39 7.53
CA TYR A 218 5.22 -13.14 8.31
C TYR A 218 4.41 -13.26 9.58
N LYS A 219 4.97 -12.79 10.71
CA LYS A 219 4.29 -12.81 12.02
C LYS A 219 2.96 -12.02 12.02
N ASN A 220 2.92 -10.90 11.29
CA ASN A 220 1.78 -10.01 11.13
C ASN A 220 1.95 -9.08 9.92
N THR A 221 0.89 -8.32 9.60
CA THR A 221 0.85 -7.40 8.48
C THR A 221 1.88 -6.27 8.58
N LYS A 222 2.17 -5.74 9.78
CA LYS A 222 3.23 -4.73 9.95
C LYS A 222 4.60 -5.25 9.49
N ALA A 223 4.97 -6.47 9.85
CA ALA A 223 6.23 -7.07 9.44
C ALA A 223 6.31 -7.26 7.91
N PHE A 224 5.23 -7.79 7.30
CA PHE A 224 5.13 -7.91 5.84
C PHE A 224 5.29 -6.56 5.12
N LEU A 225 4.59 -5.52 5.60
CA LEU A 225 4.64 -4.19 4.98
C LEU A 225 5.99 -3.50 5.16
N ALA A 226 6.76 -3.81 6.21
CA ALA A 226 8.11 -3.28 6.37
C ALA A 226 9.03 -3.79 5.24
N ASP A 227 9.08 -5.11 5.03
CA ASP A 227 9.85 -5.75 3.95
C ASP A 227 9.36 -5.29 2.57
N TYR A 228 8.05 -5.28 2.34
CA TYR A 228 7.45 -4.83 1.08
C TYR A 228 7.80 -3.37 0.76
N ASN A 229 7.71 -2.46 1.73
CA ASN A 229 8.04 -1.05 1.51
C ASN A 229 9.53 -0.84 1.27
N ALA A 230 10.40 -1.59 1.96
CA ALA A 230 11.84 -1.58 1.70
C ALA A 230 12.15 -2.08 0.27
N ALA A 231 11.65 -3.27 -0.08
CA ALA A 231 11.79 -3.88 -1.40
C ALA A 231 11.29 -2.96 -2.52
N LYS A 232 10.14 -2.31 -2.31
CA LYS A 232 9.56 -1.34 -3.23
C LYS A 232 10.45 -0.11 -3.39
N ALA A 233 10.93 0.49 -2.30
CA ALA A 233 11.76 1.69 -2.35
C ALA A 233 13.09 1.46 -3.10
N ASP A 234 13.72 0.30 -2.90
CA ASP A 234 14.93 -0.08 -3.62
C ASP A 234 14.66 -0.43 -5.08
N TYR A 235 13.55 -1.13 -5.38
CA TYR A 235 13.13 -1.37 -6.76
C TYR A 235 12.84 -0.06 -7.50
N ASP A 236 12.15 0.90 -6.86
CA ASP A 236 11.90 2.24 -7.40
C ASP A 236 13.23 3.03 -7.62
N SER A 237 14.24 2.81 -6.77
CA SER A 237 15.59 3.38 -6.90
C SER A 237 16.36 2.76 -8.07
N TYR A 238 16.30 1.44 -8.21
CA TYR A 238 16.85 0.68 -9.34
C TYR A 238 16.22 1.14 -10.66
N GLN A 239 14.89 1.26 -10.72
CA GLN A 239 14.16 1.75 -11.90
C GLN A 239 14.59 3.17 -12.31
N LYS A 240 14.78 4.08 -11.35
CA LYS A 240 15.32 5.43 -11.62
C LYS A 240 16.75 5.38 -12.15
N SER A 241 17.58 4.48 -11.61
CA SER A 241 18.97 4.30 -12.01
C SER A 241 19.09 3.75 -13.43
N ILE A 242 18.26 2.75 -13.78
CA ILE A 242 18.14 2.21 -15.14
C ILE A 242 17.74 3.31 -16.12
N LYS A 243 16.64 4.03 -15.85
CA LYS A 243 16.19 5.14 -16.71
C LYS A 243 17.27 6.22 -16.89
N LYS A 244 18.03 6.53 -15.84
CA LYS A 244 19.15 7.49 -15.94
C LYS A 244 20.26 6.96 -16.85
N TRP A 245 20.62 5.68 -16.71
CA TRP A 245 21.63 5.03 -17.53
C TRP A 245 21.20 4.94 -19.00
N GLU A 246 19.96 4.53 -19.28
CA GLU A 246 19.35 4.51 -20.62
C GLU A 246 19.46 5.90 -21.28
N ASN A 247 18.93 6.93 -20.63
CA ASN A 247 19.01 8.31 -21.12
C ASN A 247 20.45 8.82 -21.34
N SER A 248 21.42 8.39 -20.52
CA SER A 248 22.83 8.74 -20.70
C SER A 248 23.47 7.99 -21.88
N THR A 249 23.13 6.72 -22.10
CA THR A 249 23.63 5.94 -23.24
C THR A 249 22.96 6.34 -24.56
N GLU A 250 21.70 6.76 -24.55
CA GLU A 250 21.02 7.33 -25.72
C GLU A 250 21.57 8.70 -26.10
N LYS A 251 21.86 9.58 -25.12
CA LYS A 251 22.55 10.86 -25.39
C LYS A 251 24.00 10.66 -25.85
N SER A 252 24.67 9.61 -25.41
CA SER A 252 25.97 9.18 -25.98
C SER A 252 25.84 8.58 -27.39
N LYS A 253 24.63 8.24 -27.83
CA LYS A 253 24.30 7.74 -29.17
C LYS A 253 23.57 8.79 -30.02
N GLU A 254 23.63 10.07 -29.65
CA GLU A 254 23.09 11.11 -30.56
C GLU A 254 23.84 11.01 -31.90
N PRO A 255 23.12 10.79 -33.00
CA PRO A 255 23.73 10.40 -34.26
C PRO A 255 24.44 11.60 -34.89
N VAL A 256 25.30 11.35 -35.88
CA VAL A 256 25.58 12.38 -36.90
C VAL A 256 24.24 12.73 -37.53
N SER A 257 23.65 13.85 -37.10
CA SER A 257 22.25 14.18 -37.35
C SER A 257 21.90 13.95 -38.81
N VAL A 258 20.75 13.33 -39.09
CA VAL A 258 20.32 13.04 -40.47
C VAL A 258 20.29 14.34 -41.29
N MET A 259 20.01 15.49 -40.65
CA MET A 259 20.16 16.80 -41.28
C MET A 259 21.62 17.18 -41.58
N GLU A 260 22.59 16.89 -40.71
CA GLU A 260 24.01 17.17 -40.95
C GLU A 260 24.61 16.27 -42.05
N THR A 261 24.25 14.98 -42.07
CA THR A 261 24.63 14.09 -43.18
C THR A 261 24.02 14.56 -44.49
N LEU A 262 22.74 14.96 -44.50
CA LEU A 262 22.11 15.63 -45.65
C LEU A 262 22.80 16.95 -46.04
N LYS A 263 23.24 17.75 -45.07
CA LYS A 263 23.96 19.02 -45.31
C LYS A 263 25.31 18.75 -45.99
N LYS A 264 26.07 17.79 -45.47
CA LYS A 264 27.34 17.32 -46.06
C LYS A 264 27.15 16.71 -47.45
N TYR A 265 26.09 15.92 -47.67
CA TYR A 265 25.76 15.38 -49.00
C TYR A 265 25.36 16.47 -50.00
N LYS A 266 24.47 17.40 -49.61
CA LYS A 266 24.06 18.54 -50.45
C LYS A 266 25.23 19.46 -50.79
N GLN A 267 26.17 19.67 -49.86
CA GLN A 267 27.41 20.40 -50.12
C GLN A 267 28.33 19.67 -51.11
N ARG A 268 28.52 18.35 -50.97
CA ARG A 268 29.30 17.53 -51.92
C ARG A 268 28.71 17.53 -53.33
N ILE A 269 27.38 17.43 -53.46
CA ILE A 269 26.69 17.49 -54.76
C ILE A 269 26.94 18.86 -55.42
N LYS A 270 26.64 19.97 -54.72
CA LYS A 270 26.89 21.33 -55.23
C LYS A 270 28.36 21.57 -55.63
N ALA A 271 29.32 21.08 -54.85
CA ALA A 271 30.74 21.20 -55.18
C ALA A 271 31.12 20.39 -56.44
N THR A 272 30.48 19.24 -56.66
CA THR A 272 30.71 18.38 -57.83
C THR A 272 30.11 19.00 -59.10
N ASP A 273 28.91 19.58 -59.01
CA ASP A 273 28.25 20.23 -60.14
C ASP A 273 28.95 21.53 -60.55
N ASN A 274 29.42 22.34 -59.59
CA ASN A 274 30.27 23.50 -59.88
C ASN A 274 31.58 23.09 -60.59
N LYS A 275 32.21 21.97 -60.19
CA LYS A 275 33.39 21.45 -60.86
C LYS A 275 33.10 21.02 -62.30
N LYS A 276 31.98 20.33 -62.55
CA LYS A 276 31.54 19.95 -63.91
C LYS A 276 31.23 21.18 -64.78
N ASN A 277 30.62 22.22 -64.22
CA ASN A 277 30.35 23.46 -64.96
C ASN A 277 31.62 24.24 -65.29
N GLN A 278 32.60 24.35 -64.38
CA GLN A 278 33.92 24.95 -64.68
C GLN A 278 34.69 24.20 -65.77
N VAL A 279 34.56 22.87 -65.86
CA VAL A 279 35.18 22.07 -66.93
C VAL A 279 34.47 22.32 -68.27
N ARG A 280 33.14 22.45 -68.27
CA ARG A 280 32.34 22.73 -69.47
C ARG A 280 32.51 24.14 -70.03
N THR A 281 32.72 25.16 -69.18
CA THR A 281 33.01 26.52 -69.67
C THR A 281 34.42 26.60 -70.26
N ARG A 282 35.42 25.96 -69.63
CA ARG A 282 36.79 25.87 -70.16
C ARG A 282 36.92 25.08 -71.47
N SER A 283 35.97 24.22 -71.83
CA SER A 283 36.03 23.47 -73.10
C SER A 283 35.34 24.17 -74.28
N LYS A 284 34.58 25.25 -74.05
CA LYS A 284 34.00 26.06 -75.14
C LYS A 284 34.94 27.14 -75.67
N ASP A 285 35.95 27.50 -74.89
CA ASP A 285 36.89 28.60 -75.16
C ASP A 285 38.15 28.16 -75.95
N ARG A 286 38.08 27.01 -76.63
CA ARG A 286 39.15 26.43 -77.48
C ARG A 286 38.64 26.09 -78.87
N GLY A 287 37.78 26.96 -79.41
CA GLY A 287 37.02 26.70 -80.63
C GLY A 287 36.72 27.93 -81.49
N GLU A 288 37.52 29.00 -81.38
CA GLU A 288 37.54 30.08 -82.38
C GLU A 288 38.98 30.32 -82.83
N ARG A 289 39.27 29.92 -84.08
CA ARG A 289 40.44 30.28 -84.88
C ARG A 289 40.10 30.11 -86.36
#